data_AF-A0A967WFN7-F1
#
_entry.id   AF-A0A967WFN7-F1
#
_cell.length_a   1.000
_cell.length_b   1.000
_cell.length_c   1.000
_cell.angle_alpha   90.00
_cell.angle_beta   90.00
_cell.angle_gamma   90.00
#
_symmetry.space_group_name_H-M   'P 1'
#
loop_
_entity.id
_entity.type
_entity.pdbx_description
1 polymer ?
#
loop_
_entity_poly.entity_id
_entity_poly.type
_entity_poly.pdbx_seq_one_letter_code
_entity_poly.pdbx_strand_id
1 'polypeptide(L)'
;SRRIAPDYVRRLFAAFADAAPEKADPGKAQTLESELVEPLSERELEVLQLIAEGLTNREIASRLFLSLHTVKAHTRNIYGKL
;
A
#
# COMPACT_ATOMS: atom_id res chain seq x y z
N SER A 1 -8.41 24.19 6.18
CA SER A 1 -7.73 23.77 4.94
C SER A 1 -6.22 23.85 5.10
N ARG A 2 -5.55 22.71 5.36
CA ARG A 2 -4.07 22.64 5.44
C ARG A 2 -3.52 22.48 4.03
N ARG A 3 -2.82 23.50 3.53
CA ARG A 3 -2.18 23.49 2.21
C ARG A 3 -0.99 22.53 2.24
N ILE A 4 -1.01 21.51 1.41
CA ILE A 4 0.19 20.72 1.10
C ILE A 4 1.12 21.63 0.30
N ALA A 5 2.36 21.79 0.76
CA ALA A 5 3.36 22.63 0.12
C ALA A 5 3.66 22.08 -1.30
N PRO A 6 3.49 22.88 -2.38
CA PRO A 6 3.60 22.43 -3.77
C PRO A 6 4.93 21.74 -4.11
N ASP A 7 5.99 22.11 -3.42
CA ASP A 7 7.34 21.58 -3.65
C ASP A 7 7.51 20.13 -3.22
N TYR A 8 6.65 19.63 -2.34
CA TYR A 8 6.70 18.23 -1.90
C TYR A 8 6.14 17.30 -2.98
N VAL A 9 5.01 17.67 -3.59
CA VAL A 9 4.39 16.91 -4.67
C VAL A 9 5.29 16.91 -5.91
N ARG A 10 5.96 18.03 -6.21
CA ARG A 10 6.94 18.09 -7.30
C ARG A 10 8.14 17.15 -7.07
N ARG A 11 8.65 17.05 -5.85
CA ARG A 11 9.76 16.15 -5.53
C ARG A 11 9.36 14.68 -5.65
N LEU A 12 8.16 14.32 -5.20
CA LEU A 12 7.62 12.99 -5.40
C LEU A 12 7.47 12.66 -6.88
N PHE A 13 6.84 13.53 -7.67
CA PHE A 13 6.69 13.30 -9.12
C PHE A 13 8.04 13.20 -9.84
N ALA A 14 9.04 14.02 -9.49
CA ALA A 14 10.36 13.96 -10.10
C ALA A 14 11.10 12.65 -9.79
N ALA A 15 11.01 12.16 -8.54
CA ALA A 15 11.63 10.89 -8.14
C ALA A 15 11.03 9.67 -8.88
N PHE A 16 9.75 9.72 -9.24
CA PHE A 16 9.10 8.67 -10.04
C PHE A 16 9.24 8.88 -11.55
N ALA A 17 9.50 10.11 -12.02
CA ALA A 17 9.68 10.40 -13.45
C ALA A 17 11.08 10.05 -13.96
N ASP A 18 12.12 10.12 -13.10
CA ASP A 18 13.47 9.64 -13.42
C ASP A 18 13.60 8.11 -13.37
N ALA A 19 12.59 7.41 -12.83
CA ALA A 19 12.41 5.98 -13.04
C ALA A 19 11.82 5.75 -14.45
N ALA A 20 12.56 6.16 -15.49
CA ALA A 20 12.35 5.60 -16.81
C ALA A 20 12.44 4.07 -16.68
N PRO A 21 11.58 3.29 -17.35
CA PRO A 21 11.75 1.84 -17.40
C PRO A 21 12.98 1.58 -18.27
N GLU A 22 14.16 1.68 -17.66
CA GLU A 22 15.35 1.02 -18.17
C GLU A 22 14.93 -0.45 -18.31
N LYS A 23 14.93 -0.94 -19.54
CA LYS A 23 14.40 -2.27 -19.90
C LYS A 23 15.02 -3.31 -18.97
N ALA A 24 14.28 -3.65 -17.92
CA ALA A 24 14.71 -4.62 -16.94
C ALA A 24 14.84 -5.95 -17.68
N ASP A 25 16.09 -6.41 -17.79
CA ASP A 25 16.40 -7.77 -18.17
C ASP A 25 15.73 -8.67 -17.11
N PRO A 26 14.65 -9.41 -17.43
CA PRO A 26 13.77 -10.01 -16.43
C PRO A 26 14.43 -11.17 -15.65
N GLY A 27 15.70 -11.47 -15.91
CA GLY A 27 16.41 -12.64 -15.40
C GLY A 27 17.33 -12.43 -14.19
N LYS A 28 17.57 -11.21 -13.69
CA LYS A 28 18.66 -10.99 -12.69
C LYS A 28 18.38 -10.16 -11.44
N ALA A 29 17.17 -9.61 -11.26
CA ALA A 29 16.84 -8.81 -10.06
C ALA A 29 15.82 -9.47 -9.11
N GLN A 30 15.42 -10.72 -9.33
CA GLN A 30 14.24 -11.30 -8.68
C GLN A 30 14.49 -12.31 -7.55
N THR A 31 15.74 -12.55 -7.11
CA THR A 31 16.00 -13.76 -6.30
C THR A 31 16.46 -13.53 -4.86
N LEU A 32 16.69 -12.30 -4.38
CA LEU A 32 17.21 -12.08 -3.02
C LEU A 32 16.35 -11.16 -2.13
N GLU A 33 15.53 -10.27 -2.69
CA GLU A 33 14.69 -9.37 -1.88
C GLU A 33 13.30 -9.95 -1.59
N SER A 34 12.84 -10.89 -2.40
CA SER A 34 11.50 -11.51 -2.29
C SER A 34 11.41 -12.63 -1.26
N GLU A 35 12.51 -13.01 -0.61
CA GLU A 35 12.53 -14.17 0.30
C GLU A 35 12.05 -13.84 1.73
N LEU A 36 11.84 -12.57 2.07
CA LEU A 36 11.54 -12.16 3.46
C LEU A 36 10.26 -11.33 3.64
N VAL A 37 9.60 -10.87 2.56
CA VAL A 37 8.34 -10.12 2.67
C VAL A 37 7.17 -11.06 2.39
N GLU A 38 6.42 -11.40 3.44
CA GLU A 38 5.19 -12.17 3.28
C GLU A 38 4.19 -11.40 2.41
N PRO A 39 3.61 -12.03 1.37
CA PRO A 39 2.61 -11.36 0.55
C PRO A 39 1.36 -11.00 1.36
N LEU A 40 0.65 -9.96 0.91
CA LEU A 40 -0.67 -9.64 1.43
C LEU A 40 -1.64 -10.77 1.07
N SER A 41 -2.46 -11.19 2.04
CA SER A 41 -3.59 -12.08 1.78
C SER A 41 -4.67 -11.37 0.97
N GLU A 42 -5.57 -12.13 0.34
CA GLU A 42 -6.72 -11.58 -0.41
C GLU A 42 -7.54 -10.61 0.46
N ARG A 43 -7.77 -10.97 1.73
CA ARG A 43 -8.52 -10.13 2.65
C ARG A 43 -7.76 -8.85 3.02
N GLU A 44 -6.44 -8.92 3.14
CA GLU A 44 -5.60 -7.74 3.37
C GLU A 44 -5.59 -6.82 2.14
N LEU A 45 -5.59 -7.37 0.93
CA LEU A 45 -5.71 -6.59 -0.31
C LEU A 45 -7.05 -5.86 -0.39
N GLU A 46 -8.16 -6.52 -0.09
CA GLU A 46 -9.49 -5.89 -0.05
C GLU A 46 -9.54 -4.73 0.96
N VAL A 47 -8.99 -4.94 2.17
CA VAL A 47 -8.91 -3.89 3.19
C VAL A 47 -8.02 -2.74 2.71
N LEU A 48 -6.88 -3.02 2.07
CA LEU A 48 -5.97 -2.02 1.54
C LEU A 48 -6.62 -1.17 0.44
N GLN A 49 -7.40 -1.78 -0.45
CA GLN A 49 -8.16 -1.05 -1.47
C GLN A 49 -9.13 -0.05 -0.86
N LEU A 50 -9.90 -0.45 0.16
CA LEU A 50 -10.84 0.45 0.83
C LEU A 50 -10.12 1.56 1.63
N ILE A 51 -8.93 1.28 2.17
CA ILE A 51 -8.07 2.32 2.77
C ILE A 51 -7.61 3.32 1.70
N ALA A 52 -7.21 2.84 0.52
CA ALA A 52 -6.80 3.70 -0.60
C ALA A 52 -7.96 4.57 -1.13
N GLU A 53 -9.20 4.08 -1.04
CA GLU A 53 -10.43 4.84 -1.29
C GLU A 53 -10.74 5.88 -0.19
N GLY A 54 -9.99 5.88 0.92
CA GLY A 54 -10.12 6.84 2.01
C GLY A 54 -11.14 6.48 3.09
N LEU A 55 -11.63 5.24 3.12
CA LEU A 55 -12.60 4.80 4.13
C LEU A 55 -11.92 4.66 5.50
N THR A 56 -12.67 4.99 6.55
CA THR A 56 -12.27 4.74 7.94
C THR A 56 -12.45 3.26 8.30
N ASN A 57 -11.71 2.79 9.31
CA ASN A 57 -11.84 1.41 9.80
C ASN A 57 -13.26 1.03 10.23
N ARG A 58 -14.11 1.99 10.64
CA ARG A 58 -15.52 1.72 10.96
C ARG A 58 -16.34 1.49 9.70
N GLU A 59 -16.14 2.30 8.66
CA GLU A 59 -16.81 2.13 7.37
C GLU A 59 -16.39 0.83 6.68
N ILE A 60 -15.10 0.49 6.73
CA ILE A 60 -14.57 -0.78 6.25
C ILE A 60 -15.21 -1.96 7.00
N ALA A 61 -15.29 -1.89 8.33
CA ALA A 61 -15.93 -2.92 9.15
C ALA A 61 -17.39 -3.14 8.75
N SER A 62 -18.15 -2.05 8.55
CA SER A 62 -19.53 -2.11 8.09
C SER A 62 -19.65 -2.69 6.67
N ARG A 63 -18.80 -2.27 5.73
CA ARG A 63 -18.84 -2.71 4.33
C ARG A 63 -18.48 -4.17 4.16
N LEU A 64 -17.53 -4.64 4.96
CA LEU A 64 -17.00 -6.00 4.90
C LEU A 64 -17.67 -6.97 5.88
N PHE A 65 -18.70 -6.51 6.61
CA PHE A 65 -19.40 -7.27 7.66
C PHE A 65 -18.45 -7.86 8.72
N LEU A 66 -17.46 -7.09 9.14
CA LEU A 66 -16.45 -7.47 10.13
C LEU A 66 -16.58 -6.66 11.42
N SER A 67 -15.98 -7.17 12.48
CA SER A 67 -15.77 -6.36 13.68
C SER A 67 -14.69 -5.29 13.44
N LEU A 68 -14.78 -4.17 14.15
CA LEU A 68 -13.74 -3.13 14.13
C LEU A 68 -12.37 -3.70 14.59
N HIS A 69 -12.38 -4.68 15.49
CA HIS A 69 -11.17 -5.35 15.95
C HIS A 69 -10.49 -6.11 14.81
N THR A 70 -11.27 -6.87 14.03
CA THR A 70 -10.77 -7.65 12.88
C THR A 70 -10.16 -6.74 11.81
N VAL A 71 -10.82 -5.62 11.48
CA VAL A 71 -10.26 -4.65 10.52
C VAL A 71 -8.93 -4.09 11.02
N LYS A 72 -8.84 -3.71 12.30
CA LYS A 72 -7.58 -3.24 12.90
C LYS A 72 -6.46 -4.28 12.86
N ALA A 73 -6.80 -5.57 12.99
CA ALA A 73 -5.83 -6.66 12.86
C ALA A 73 -5.28 -6.75 11.43
N HIS A 74 -6.15 -6.73 10.42
CA HIS A 74 -5.73 -6.69 9.02
C HIS A 74 -4.87 -5.46 8.70
N THR A 75 -5.28 -4.27 9.15
CA THR A 75 -4.50 -3.03 8.96
C THR A 75 -3.11 -3.13 9.59
N ARG A 76 -2.99 -3.73 10.78
CA ARG A 76 -1.69 -3.95 11.44
C ARG A 76 -0.80 -4.89 10.62
N ASN A 77 -1.34 -5.99 10.12
CA ASN A 77 -0.59 -6.94 9.32
C ASN A 77 -0.12 -6.32 8.00
N ILE A 78 -1.00 -5.56 7.33
CA ILE A 78 -0.66 -4.84 6.10
C ILE A 78 0.53 -3.92 6.34
N TYR A 79 0.50 -3.08 7.38
CA TYR A 79 1.62 -2.19 7.70
C TYR A 79 2.88 -2.92 8.20
N GLY A 80 2.78 -4.18 8.61
CA GLY A 80 3.94 -5.00 8.95
C GLY A 80 4.60 -5.64 7.72
N LYS A 81 3.89 -5.73 6.60
CA LYS A 81 4.34 -6.34 5.35
C LYS A 81 4.79 -5.31 4.30
N LEU A 82 4.62 -4.01 4.56
CA LEU A 82 5.01 -2.88 3.70
C LEU A 82 6.10 -2.06 4.38
#